data_AF-A0A3L6FDS6-F1
#
_entry.id   AF-A0A3L6FDS6-F1
#
_cell.length_a   1.000
_cell.length_b   1.000
_cell.length_c   1.000
_cell.angle_alpha   90.00
_cell.angle_beta   90.00
_cell.angle_gamma   90.00
#
_symmetry.space_group_name_H-M   'P 1'
#
loop_
_entity.id
_entity.type
_entity.pdbx_description
1 polymer ?
#
loop_
_entity_poly.entity_id
_entity_poly.type
_entity_poly.pdbx_seq_one_letter_code
_entity_poly.pdbx_strand_id
1 'polypeptide(L)'
;MVGADAALMQDLEARAARRLDQATLGAVMIPAFGHGGEHASALLLDVPLMMRLMRGFLKEGGGAAAARVAKLVDMYLAEAALEAGLRPVEFEELARAVPAHAPPADDAMYSVVDTYLKAHPGIAKEERKSLARLIDARKLTVEAATHAVQNERMPVRVVVQVLFSEHDKLNRLAELSASFSGQRSPSPSPSPNPALELPGRCPSKREVLVQHHEVRRLRDDVARLQVCLSACLEFPSLHMYTNFGGAPTDAETYVCSTVQVQCSALQA
;
A
#
# COMPACT_ATOMS: atom_id res chain seq x y z
N MET A 1 -33.96 3.08 19.65
CA MET A 1 -33.82 4.06 20.75
C MET A 1 -34.92 5.11 20.61
N VAL A 2 -36.16 4.78 20.98
CA VAL A 2 -37.31 5.71 20.85
C VAL A 2 -37.52 6.42 22.20
N GLY A 3 -37.54 7.75 22.19
CA GLY A 3 -37.94 8.56 23.36
C GLY A 3 -36.82 9.13 24.24
N ALA A 4 -35.55 8.96 23.88
CA ALA A 4 -34.46 9.67 24.54
C ALA A 4 -34.41 11.13 24.06
N ASP A 5 -34.18 12.07 24.98
CA ASP A 5 -33.97 13.49 24.66
C ASP A 5 -32.84 13.63 23.63
N ALA A 6 -33.12 14.35 22.53
CA ALA A 6 -32.17 14.57 21.44
C ALA A 6 -30.91 15.28 21.95
N ALA A 7 -31.03 16.15 22.96
CA ALA A 7 -29.90 16.82 23.57
C ALA A 7 -29.00 15.82 24.33
N LEU A 8 -29.60 14.89 25.07
CA LEU A 8 -28.87 13.83 25.77
C LEU A 8 -28.14 12.92 24.77
N MET A 9 -28.80 12.57 23.67
CA MET A 9 -28.19 11.76 22.61
C MET A 9 -27.00 12.45 21.95
N GLN A 10 -27.11 13.74 21.66
CA GLN A 10 -26.01 14.52 21.10
C GLN A 10 -24.84 14.65 22.10
N ASP A 11 -25.13 14.84 23.38
CA ASP A 11 -24.08 14.86 24.41
C ASP A 11 -23.37 13.51 24.52
N LEU A 12 -24.12 12.40 24.48
CA LEU A 12 -23.54 11.05 24.47
C LEU A 12 -22.68 10.81 23.22
N GLU A 13 -23.16 11.16 22.03
CA GLU A 13 -22.38 11.07 20.80
C GLU A 13 -21.11 11.94 20.88
N ALA A 14 -21.19 13.16 21.41
CA ALA A 14 -20.03 14.03 21.59
C ALA A 14 -19.00 13.45 22.57
N ARG A 15 -19.46 12.86 23.69
CA ARG A 15 -18.60 12.19 24.67
C ARG A 15 -17.96 10.93 24.10
N ALA A 16 -18.70 10.16 23.30
CA ALA A 16 -18.19 8.97 22.61
C ALA A 16 -17.14 9.36 21.55
N ALA A 17 -17.42 10.38 20.74
CA ALA A 17 -16.52 10.90 19.72
C ALA A 17 -15.16 11.30 20.30
N ARG A 18 -15.14 12.01 21.44
CA ARG A 18 -13.90 12.40 22.14
C ARG A 18 -13.04 11.24 22.64
N ARG A 19 -13.60 10.03 22.72
CA ARG A 19 -12.91 8.83 23.23
C ARG A 19 -12.65 7.77 22.15
N LEU A 20 -12.87 8.09 20.87
CA LEU A 20 -12.60 7.16 19.77
C LEU A 20 -11.15 6.68 19.77
N ASP A 21 -10.20 7.48 20.23
CA ASP A 21 -8.79 7.12 20.29
C ASP A 21 -8.44 6.07 21.36
N GLN A 22 -9.37 5.79 22.27
CA GLN A 22 -9.31 4.76 23.31
C GLN A 22 -10.22 3.57 23.00
N ALA A 23 -11.04 3.65 21.95
CA ALA A 23 -11.98 2.61 21.61
C ALA A 23 -11.29 1.43 20.91
N THR A 24 -11.83 0.24 21.11
CA THR A 24 -11.44 -0.96 20.35
C THR A 24 -12.41 -1.16 19.18
N LEU A 25 -11.99 -1.92 18.16
CA LEU A 25 -12.84 -2.25 17.01
C LEU A 25 -14.20 -2.81 17.45
N GLY A 26 -14.21 -3.80 18.34
CA GLY A 26 -15.45 -4.40 18.84
C GLY A 26 -16.37 -3.42 19.59
N ALA A 27 -15.84 -2.36 20.20
CA ALA A 27 -16.64 -1.33 20.87
C ALA A 27 -17.33 -0.37 19.90
N VAL A 28 -16.79 -0.19 18.69
CA VAL A 28 -17.35 0.67 17.65
C VAL A 28 -18.16 -0.09 16.60
N MET A 29 -18.06 -1.42 16.56
CA MET A 29 -18.91 -2.31 15.76
C MET A 29 -20.32 -2.41 16.36
N ILE A 30 -21.05 -1.30 16.30
CA ILE A 30 -22.42 -1.21 16.81
C ILE A 30 -23.37 -1.76 15.75
N PRO A 31 -24.19 -2.77 16.06
CA PRO A 31 -25.14 -3.30 15.09
C PRO A 31 -26.19 -2.25 14.70
N ALA A 32 -26.55 -2.21 13.42
CA ALA A 32 -27.67 -1.39 12.97
C ALA A 32 -29.00 -2.00 13.47
N PHE A 33 -29.67 -1.32 14.41
CA PHE A 33 -30.98 -1.75 14.89
C PHE A 33 -32.09 -1.13 14.03
N GLY A 34 -32.34 -1.71 12.85
CA GLY A 34 -33.55 -1.43 12.07
C GLY A 34 -34.76 -2.09 12.72
N HIS A 35 -35.77 -1.31 13.14
CA HIS A 35 -37.08 -1.89 13.43
C HIS A 35 -37.67 -2.42 12.12
N GLY A 36 -38.10 -3.69 12.14
CA GLY A 36 -38.64 -4.40 10.99
C GLY A 36 -39.69 -3.61 10.23
N GLY A 37 -39.29 -3.09 9.07
CA GLY A 37 -40.13 -2.82 7.92
C GLY A 37 -39.45 -3.44 6.71
N GLU A 38 -40.14 -3.54 5.57
CA GLU A 38 -39.72 -4.25 4.35
C GLU A 38 -38.41 -3.73 3.70
N HIS A 39 -37.76 -2.74 4.34
CA HIS A 39 -36.41 -2.25 4.06
C HIS A 39 -35.56 -2.25 5.35
N ALA A 40 -35.46 -3.40 6.03
CA ALA A 40 -34.44 -3.58 7.05
C ALA A 40 -33.09 -3.17 6.45
N SER A 41 -32.36 -2.30 7.15
CA SER A 41 -31.01 -1.89 6.72
C SER A 41 -30.23 -3.15 6.39
N ALA A 42 -29.82 -3.31 5.12
CA ALA A 42 -29.01 -4.44 4.69
C ALA A 42 -27.60 -4.45 5.34
N LEU A 43 -27.29 -3.40 6.10
CA LEU A 43 -26.08 -3.24 6.88
C LEU A 43 -26.21 -3.94 8.22
N LEU A 44 -25.16 -4.68 8.61
CA LEU A 44 -25.07 -5.25 9.95
C LEU A 44 -24.56 -4.19 10.93
N LEU A 45 -23.77 -3.22 10.47
CA LEU A 45 -23.16 -2.15 11.25
C LEU A 45 -23.88 -0.80 11.06
N ASP A 46 -23.98 -0.02 12.13
CA ASP A 46 -24.48 1.36 12.09
C ASP A 46 -23.39 2.32 11.57
N VAL A 47 -23.14 2.24 10.26
CA VAL A 47 -22.19 3.10 9.54
C VAL A 47 -22.53 4.60 9.70
N PRO A 48 -23.80 5.03 9.65
CA PRO A 48 -24.17 6.42 9.92
C PRO A 48 -23.76 6.91 11.32
N LEU A 49 -23.86 6.08 12.35
CA LEU A 49 -23.38 6.41 13.70
C LEU A 49 -21.86 6.58 13.70
N MET A 50 -21.11 5.65 13.11
CA MET A 50 -19.65 5.78 13.01
C MET A 50 -19.25 7.09 12.33
N MET A 51 -19.92 7.46 11.23
CA MET A 51 -19.70 8.73 10.53
C MET A 51 -19.93 9.94 11.43
N ARG A 52 -20.97 9.94 12.26
CA ARG A 52 -21.23 11.03 13.23
C ARG A 52 -20.14 11.11 14.29
N LEU A 53 -19.69 9.96 14.82
CA LEU A 53 -18.62 9.91 15.82
C LEU A 53 -17.30 10.45 15.26
N MET A 54 -16.94 10.08 14.02
CA MET A 54 -15.73 10.62 13.38
C MET A 54 -15.81 12.13 13.14
N ARG A 55 -16.94 12.63 12.64
CA ARG A 55 -17.15 14.07 12.44
C ARG A 55 -17.06 14.83 13.78
N GLY A 56 -17.59 14.25 14.85
CA GLY A 56 -17.45 14.77 16.21
C GLY A 56 -15.99 14.83 16.67
N PHE A 57 -15.23 13.76 16.45
CA PHE A 57 -13.81 13.69 16.82
C PHE A 57 -12.95 14.71 16.06
N LEU A 58 -13.19 14.85 14.75
CA LEU A 58 -12.47 15.84 13.94
C LEU A 58 -12.77 17.28 14.36
N LYS A 59 -14.01 17.56 14.77
CA LYS A 59 -14.43 18.89 15.25
C LYS A 59 -13.70 19.32 16.53
N GLU A 60 -13.38 18.37 17.40
CA GLU A 60 -12.70 18.60 18.70
C GLU A 60 -11.17 18.75 18.56
N GLY A 61 -10.60 18.61 17.35
CA GLY A 61 -9.18 18.81 17.09
C GLY A 61 -8.35 17.57 17.41
N GLY A 62 -8.40 16.58 16.51
CA GLY A 62 -7.88 15.22 16.70
C GLY A 62 -6.37 15.05 16.99
N GLY A 63 -5.56 16.10 17.02
CA GLY A 63 -4.17 16.14 17.54
C GLY A 63 -3.34 14.85 17.36
N ALA A 64 -2.63 14.45 18.42
CA ALA A 64 -1.84 13.21 18.44
C ALA A 64 -2.70 11.92 18.50
N ALA A 65 -4.00 12.05 18.80
CA ALA A 65 -4.96 10.96 18.85
C ALA A 65 -5.41 10.51 17.44
N ALA A 66 -5.25 11.36 16.43
CA ALA A 66 -5.68 11.15 15.05
C ALA A 66 -5.09 9.88 14.43
N ALA A 67 -3.83 9.54 14.73
CA ALA A 67 -3.21 8.32 14.21
C ALA A 67 -3.87 7.04 14.77
N ARG A 68 -4.26 7.05 16.05
CA ARG A 68 -4.98 5.91 16.65
C ARG A 68 -6.38 5.75 16.07
N VAL A 69 -7.08 6.88 15.90
CA VAL A 69 -8.42 6.88 15.29
C VAL A 69 -8.36 6.46 13.82
N ALA A 70 -7.37 6.93 13.04
CA ALA A 70 -7.19 6.51 11.66
C ALA A 70 -7.03 4.98 11.56
N LYS A 71 -6.17 4.38 12.39
CA LYS A 71 -6.02 2.91 12.45
C LYS A 71 -7.32 2.19 12.83
N LEU A 72 -8.06 2.71 13.81
CA LEU A 72 -9.35 2.14 14.22
C LEU A 72 -10.36 2.16 13.05
N VAL A 73 -10.37 3.26 12.30
CA VAL A 73 -11.28 3.45 11.16
C VAL A 73 -10.87 2.58 9.98
N ASP A 74 -9.57 2.40 9.71
CA ASP A 74 -9.09 1.46 8.68
C ASP A 74 -9.55 0.03 8.99
N MET A 75 -9.46 -0.39 10.26
CA MET A 75 -9.96 -1.70 10.70
C MET A 75 -11.49 -1.80 10.57
N TYR A 76 -12.22 -0.74 10.94
CA TYR A 76 -13.68 -0.70 10.79
C TYR A 76 -14.09 -0.75 9.31
N LEU A 77 -13.41 -0.01 8.44
CA LEU A 77 -13.64 0.01 7.00
C LEU A 77 -13.41 -1.38 6.40
N ALA A 78 -12.40 -2.12 6.86
CA ALA A 78 -12.15 -3.49 6.41
C ALA A 78 -13.34 -4.43 6.69
N GLU A 79 -13.96 -4.31 7.87
CA GLU A 79 -15.16 -5.07 8.23
C GLU A 79 -16.40 -4.58 7.44
N ALA A 80 -16.60 -3.26 7.39
CA ALA A 80 -17.72 -2.65 6.68
C ALA A 80 -17.68 -2.93 5.17
N ALA A 81 -16.48 -3.10 4.59
CA ALA A 81 -16.31 -3.41 3.18
C ALA A 81 -16.88 -4.78 2.76
N LEU A 82 -17.09 -5.68 3.72
CA LEU A 82 -17.69 -6.99 3.49
C LEU A 82 -19.22 -6.96 3.48
N GLU A 83 -19.84 -5.86 3.93
CA GLU A 83 -21.30 -5.74 4.01
C GLU A 83 -21.90 -5.46 2.63
N ALA A 84 -22.64 -6.42 2.09
CA ALA A 84 -23.29 -6.29 0.78
C ALA A 84 -24.27 -5.11 0.66
N GLY A 85 -24.76 -4.57 1.78
CA GLY A 85 -25.66 -3.42 1.82
C GLY A 85 -24.96 -2.06 1.75
N LEU A 86 -23.63 -2.01 1.89
CA LEU A 86 -22.90 -0.75 2.00
C LEU A 86 -22.81 -0.05 0.66
N ARG A 87 -23.41 1.14 0.57
CA ARG A 87 -23.41 1.91 -0.68
C ARG A 87 -22.02 2.50 -0.94
N PRO A 88 -21.57 2.57 -2.21
CA PRO A 88 -20.26 3.12 -2.56
C PRO A 88 -20.04 4.54 -2.02
N VAL A 89 -21.09 5.37 -2.05
CA VAL A 89 -21.04 6.75 -1.54
C VAL A 89 -20.77 6.81 -0.04
N GLU A 90 -21.42 5.94 0.75
CA GLU A 90 -21.22 5.91 2.21
C GLU A 90 -19.83 5.42 2.58
N PHE A 91 -19.35 4.39 1.87
CA PHE A 91 -17.98 3.90 2.02
C PHE A 91 -16.96 5.00 1.66
N GLU A 92 -17.17 5.70 0.55
CA GLU A 92 -16.29 6.76 0.06
C GLU A 92 -16.25 7.96 1.01
N GLU A 93 -17.40 8.36 1.56
CA GLU A 93 -17.47 9.41 2.58
C GLU A 93 -16.72 9.02 3.86
N LEU A 94 -16.86 7.77 4.32
CA LEU A 94 -16.17 7.27 5.50
C LEU A 94 -14.66 7.22 5.28
N ALA A 95 -14.21 6.68 4.15
CA ALA A 95 -12.79 6.64 3.80
C ALA A 95 -12.15 8.02 3.69
N ARG A 96 -12.88 9.04 3.19
CA ARG A 96 -12.37 10.42 3.11
C ARG A 96 -12.36 11.17 4.43
N ALA A 97 -13.22 10.78 5.36
CA ALA A 97 -13.28 11.39 6.68
C ALA A 97 -12.21 10.84 7.64
N VAL A 98 -11.36 9.90 7.18
CA VAL A 98 -10.19 9.44 7.95
C VAL A 98 -9.23 10.61 8.20
N PRO A 99 -8.83 10.88 9.46
CA PRO A 99 -7.87 11.93 9.78
C PRO A 99 -6.56 11.78 8.99
N ALA A 100 -6.00 12.88 8.48
CA ALA A 100 -4.79 12.89 7.63
C ALA A 100 -3.46 12.50 8.34
N HIS A 101 -3.52 11.75 9.44
CA HIS A 101 -2.36 11.05 10.00
C HIS A 101 -2.18 9.73 9.26
N ALA A 102 -1.96 9.85 7.94
CA ALA A 102 -1.81 8.71 7.05
C ALA A 102 -0.64 7.83 7.53
N PRO A 103 -0.82 6.51 7.62
CA PRO A 103 0.28 5.58 7.77
C PRO A 103 1.34 5.81 6.68
N PRO A 104 2.60 5.41 6.90
CA PRO A 104 3.67 5.61 5.92
C PRO A 104 3.39 4.91 4.57
N ALA A 105 2.54 3.88 4.57
CA ALA A 105 2.09 3.18 3.38
C ALA A 105 0.56 3.11 3.32
N ASP A 106 0.00 3.15 2.11
CA ASP A 106 -1.45 3.18 1.87
C ASP A 106 -2.03 1.78 1.56
N ASP A 107 -1.32 0.73 2.00
CA ASP A 107 -1.68 -0.66 1.76
C ASP A 107 -3.02 -1.04 2.40
N ALA A 108 -3.33 -0.43 3.56
CA ALA A 108 -4.60 -0.62 4.25
C ALA A 108 -5.77 -0.13 3.37
N MET A 109 -5.68 1.09 2.83
CA MET A 109 -6.70 1.64 1.94
C MET A 109 -6.84 0.79 0.68
N TYR A 110 -5.73 0.35 0.08
CA TYR A 110 -5.76 -0.58 -1.06
C TYR A 110 -6.49 -1.88 -0.73
N SER A 111 -6.17 -2.51 0.40
CA SER A 111 -6.78 -3.77 0.84
C SER A 111 -8.28 -3.62 1.08
N VAL A 112 -8.70 -2.53 1.73
CA VAL A 112 -10.12 -2.24 1.99
C VAL A 112 -10.86 -2.02 0.68
N VAL A 113 -10.34 -1.17 -0.22
CA VAL A 113 -10.97 -0.94 -1.53
C VAL A 113 -11.03 -2.23 -2.32
N ASP A 114 -9.96 -3.02 -2.36
CA ASP A 114 -9.97 -4.31 -3.06
C ASP A 114 -11.02 -5.28 -2.51
N THR A 115 -11.13 -5.35 -1.18
CA THR A 115 -12.13 -6.18 -0.49
C THR A 115 -13.54 -5.71 -0.83
N TYR A 116 -13.79 -4.40 -0.81
CA TYR A 116 -15.08 -3.83 -1.21
C TYR A 116 -15.43 -4.19 -2.65
N LEU A 117 -14.49 -4.02 -3.59
CA LEU A 117 -14.68 -4.39 -4.99
C LEU A 117 -14.92 -5.90 -5.18
N LYS A 118 -14.36 -6.74 -4.29
CA LYS A 118 -14.61 -8.20 -4.26
C LYS A 118 -16.03 -8.52 -3.85
N ALA A 119 -16.49 -7.91 -2.76
CA ALA A 119 -17.80 -8.16 -2.16
C ALA A 119 -18.94 -7.58 -3.01
N HIS A 120 -18.65 -6.56 -3.84
CA HIS A 120 -19.64 -5.84 -4.63
C HIS A 120 -19.35 -5.90 -6.14
N PRO A 121 -19.50 -7.06 -6.81
CA PRO A 121 -19.22 -7.20 -8.24
C PRO A 121 -20.14 -6.35 -9.13
N GLY A 122 -21.33 -5.97 -8.63
CA GLY A 122 -22.36 -5.23 -9.35
C GLY A 122 -22.22 -3.70 -9.38
N ILE A 123 -21.19 -3.12 -8.75
CA ILE A 123 -21.02 -1.66 -8.71
C ILE A 123 -20.79 -1.07 -10.10
N ALA A 124 -21.21 0.19 -10.28
CA ALA A 124 -21.01 0.88 -11.55
C ALA A 124 -19.53 1.15 -11.82
N LYS A 125 -19.15 1.21 -13.11
CA LYS A 125 -17.78 1.52 -13.53
C LYS A 125 -17.29 2.87 -12.99
N GLU A 126 -18.17 3.86 -12.89
CA GLU A 126 -17.82 5.18 -12.36
C GLU A 126 -17.59 5.17 -10.84
N GLU A 127 -18.41 4.45 -10.08
CA GLU A 127 -18.21 4.28 -8.64
C GLU A 127 -16.90 3.55 -8.35
N ARG A 128 -16.62 2.48 -9.11
CA ARG A 128 -15.34 1.76 -9.05
C ARG A 128 -14.15 2.69 -9.27
N LYS A 129 -14.24 3.59 -10.26
CA LYS A 129 -13.20 4.61 -10.50
C LYS A 129 -13.09 5.60 -9.34
N SER A 130 -14.21 5.97 -8.72
CA SER A 130 -14.25 6.90 -7.58
C SER A 130 -13.54 6.30 -6.36
N LEU A 131 -13.89 5.05 -6.02
CA LEU A 131 -13.28 4.29 -4.94
C LEU A 131 -11.78 4.08 -5.16
N ALA A 132 -11.37 3.73 -6.38
CA ALA A 132 -9.96 3.51 -6.68
C ALA A 132 -9.11 4.81 -6.63
N ARG A 133 -9.73 6.01 -6.61
CA ARG A 133 -9.02 7.29 -6.39
C ARG A 133 -8.68 7.55 -4.92
N LEU A 134 -9.24 6.78 -3.99
CA LEU A 134 -8.91 6.88 -2.58
C LEU A 134 -7.48 6.37 -2.31
N ILE A 135 -6.96 5.51 -3.19
CA ILE A 135 -5.63 4.90 -3.06
C ILE A 135 -4.55 5.85 -3.59
N ASP A 136 -3.57 6.17 -2.75
CA ASP A 136 -2.35 6.85 -3.13
C ASP A 136 -1.30 5.84 -3.62
N ALA A 137 -1.33 5.57 -4.93
CA ALA A 137 -0.43 4.62 -5.59
C ALA A 137 1.06 4.83 -5.27
N ARG A 138 1.48 6.07 -4.95
CA ARG A 138 2.88 6.39 -4.63
C ARG A 138 3.32 5.85 -3.27
N LYS A 139 2.37 5.63 -2.36
CA LYS A 139 2.59 5.16 -0.99
C LYS A 139 2.34 3.66 -0.83
N LEU A 140 2.08 2.94 -1.92
CA LEU A 140 1.98 1.48 -1.85
C LEU A 140 3.36 0.85 -1.66
N THR A 141 3.40 -0.21 -0.87
CA THR A 141 4.55 -1.13 -0.83
C THR A 141 4.66 -1.92 -2.13
N VAL A 142 5.84 -2.50 -2.38
CA VAL A 142 6.11 -3.29 -3.59
C VAL A 142 5.15 -4.50 -3.68
N GLU A 143 4.83 -5.12 -2.55
CA GLU A 143 3.88 -6.23 -2.49
C GLU A 143 2.47 -5.79 -2.88
N ALA A 144 1.96 -4.70 -2.28
CA ALA A 144 0.65 -4.15 -2.60
C ALA A 144 0.58 -3.63 -4.04
N ALA A 145 1.65 -3.01 -4.54
CA ALA A 145 1.76 -2.55 -5.93
C ALA A 145 1.70 -3.72 -6.92
N THR A 146 2.41 -4.81 -6.65
CA THR A 146 2.39 -6.02 -7.50
C THR A 146 1.00 -6.62 -7.55
N HIS A 147 0.33 -6.73 -6.40
CA HIS A 147 -1.06 -7.22 -6.34
C HIS A 147 -2.01 -6.27 -7.08
N ALA A 148 -1.83 -4.95 -6.96
CA ALA A 148 -2.64 -3.95 -7.66
C ALA A 148 -2.53 -4.06 -9.19
N VAL A 149 -1.35 -4.35 -9.72
CA VAL A 149 -1.11 -4.52 -11.17
C VAL A 149 -1.78 -5.78 -11.71
N GLN A 150 -1.80 -6.86 -10.94
CA GLN A 150 -2.40 -8.14 -11.34
C GLN A 150 -3.92 -8.21 -11.10
N ASN A 151 -4.50 -7.18 -10.48
CA ASN A 151 -5.90 -7.20 -10.09
C ASN A 151 -6.82 -6.67 -11.19
N GLU A 152 -7.52 -7.59 -11.86
CA GLU A 152 -8.50 -7.32 -12.94
C GLU A 152 -9.66 -6.39 -12.52
N ARG A 153 -9.93 -6.25 -11.22
CA ARG A 153 -10.96 -5.34 -10.72
C ARG A 153 -10.49 -3.88 -10.71
N MET A 154 -9.18 -3.63 -10.75
CA MET A 154 -8.64 -2.28 -10.69
C MET A 154 -8.81 -1.56 -12.04
N PRO A 155 -9.20 -0.27 -12.04
CA PRO A 155 -9.20 0.51 -13.28
C PRO A 155 -7.78 0.61 -13.85
N VAL A 156 -7.64 0.46 -15.17
CA VAL A 156 -6.36 0.57 -15.91
C VAL A 156 -5.58 1.83 -15.53
N ARG A 157 -6.26 2.96 -15.32
CA ARG A 157 -5.62 4.21 -14.89
C ARG A 157 -4.84 4.08 -13.58
N VAL A 158 -5.36 3.31 -12.62
CA VAL A 158 -4.70 3.10 -11.33
C VAL A 158 -3.52 2.16 -11.50
N VAL A 159 -3.68 1.07 -12.25
CA VAL A 159 -2.57 0.16 -12.59
C VAL A 159 -1.40 0.91 -13.22
N VAL A 160 -1.69 1.77 -14.20
CA VAL A 160 -0.68 2.63 -14.84
C VAL A 160 -0.01 3.57 -13.82
N GLN A 161 -0.77 4.18 -12.92
CA GLN A 161 -0.21 5.04 -11.87
C GLN A 161 0.72 4.28 -10.92
N VAL A 162 0.35 3.05 -10.53
CA VAL A 162 1.18 2.17 -9.71
C VAL A 162 2.50 1.86 -10.42
N LEU A 163 2.45 1.42 -11.68
CA LEU A 163 3.64 1.13 -12.49
C LEU A 163 4.58 2.34 -12.62
N PHE A 164 4.04 3.52 -12.90
CA PHE A 164 4.86 4.75 -12.98
C PHE A 164 5.44 5.16 -11.64
N SER A 165 4.72 4.93 -10.53
CA SER A 165 5.24 5.24 -9.20
C SER A 165 6.41 4.33 -8.80
N GLU A 166 6.36 3.06 -9.19
CA GLU A 166 7.49 2.13 -9.01
C GLU A 166 8.69 2.54 -9.87
N HIS A 167 8.45 2.96 -11.11
CA HIS A 167 9.52 3.45 -11.98
C HIS A 167 10.19 4.73 -11.44
N ASP A 168 9.42 5.67 -10.91
CA ASP A 168 9.95 6.89 -10.28
C ASP A 168 10.77 6.57 -9.01
N LYS A 169 10.30 5.63 -8.17
CA LYS A 169 11.05 5.16 -6.99
C LYS A 169 12.39 4.55 -7.40
N LEU A 170 12.40 3.69 -8.42
CA LEU A 170 13.63 3.07 -8.95
C LEU A 170 14.58 4.11 -9.54
N ASN A 171 14.07 5.08 -10.30
CA ASN A 171 14.89 6.12 -10.90
C ASN A 171 15.51 7.03 -9.84
N ARG A 172 14.77 7.42 -8.80
CA ARG A 172 15.32 8.16 -7.64
C ARG A 172 16.41 7.39 -6.92
N LEU A 173 16.24 6.08 -6.71
CA LEU A 173 17.27 5.24 -6.11
C LEU A 173 18.54 5.18 -7.00
N ALA A 174 18.36 5.12 -8.31
CA ALA A 174 19.47 5.16 -9.28
C ALA A 174 20.18 6.52 -9.30
N GLU A 175 19.45 7.64 -9.22
CA GLU A 175 20.00 9.00 -9.16
C GLU A 175 20.74 9.28 -7.85
N LEU A 176 20.22 8.82 -6.71
CA LEU A 176 20.92 8.90 -5.43
C LEU A 176 22.22 8.09 -5.50
N SER A 177 22.18 6.88 -6.07
CA SER A 177 23.37 6.06 -6.32
C SER A 177 24.37 6.73 -7.28
N ALA A 178 23.90 7.47 -8.28
CA ALA A 178 24.73 8.25 -9.21
C ALA A 178 25.32 9.51 -8.57
N SER A 179 24.58 10.15 -7.66
CA SER A 179 25.02 11.37 -6.93
C SER A 179 26.17 11.07 -5.96
N PHE A 180 26.23 9.86 -5.39
CA PHE A 180 27.41 9.39 -4.64
C PHE A 180 28.63 9.10 -5.54
N SER A 181 28.44 9.01 -6.86
CA SER A 181 29.49 8.68 -7.84
C SER A 181 30.02 9.90 -8.62
N GLY A 182 29.46 11.09 -8.40
CA GLY A 182 29.64 12.27 -9.27
C GLY A 182 30.25 13.50 -8.60
N GLN A 183 31.48 13.41 -8.06
CA GLN A 183 32.33 14.60 -7.93
C GLN A 183 33.54 14.49 -8.87
N ARG A 184 33.40 15.07 -10.08
CA ARG A 184 34.56 15.44 -10.91
C ARG A 184 34.26 16.68 -11.76
N SER A 185 34.64 17.84 -11.20
CA SER A 185 35.29 19.07 -11.75
C SER A 185 34.97 19.56 -13.18
N PRO A 186 35.12 20.88 -13.45
CA PRO A 186 36.45 21.43 -13.80
C PRO A 186 36.80 22.76 -13.10
N SER A 187 38.07 22.90 -12.71
CA SER A 187 38.71 24.19 -12.35
C SER A 187 39.07 24.99 -13.62
N PRO A 188 39.37 26.32 -13.55
CA PRO A 188 40.73 26.77 -13.17
C PRO A 188 40.81 28.12 -12.42
N SER A 189 41.72 28.22 -11.43
CA SER A 189 42.77 29.26 -11.31
C SER A 189 43.31 29.36 -9.86
N PRO A 190 44.57 29.82 -9.66
CA PRO A 190 45.26 29.75 -8.38
C PRO A 190 45.37 31.12 -7.68
N SER A 191 45.14 31.15 -6.36
CA SER A 191 45.71 32.18 -5.48
C SER A 191 45.76 31.69 -4.02
N PRO A 192 46.70 32.20 -3.19
CA PRO A 192 47.20 31.47 -2.02
C PRO A 192 46.78 32.05 -0.66
N ASN A 193 46.84 31.19 0.38
CA ASN A 193 46.96 31.43 1.84
C ASN A 193 45.70 31.14 2.71
N PRO A 194 45.84 30.87 4.04
CA PRO A 194 45.75 29.51 4.60
C PRO A 194 44.77 29.43 5.81
N ALA A 195 44.67 28.24 6.41
CA ALA A 195 44.12 27.93 7.75
C ALA A 195 42.64 27.50 7.84
N LEU A 196 42.44 26.19 8.04
CA LEU A 196 41.91 25.54 9.26
C LEU A 196 41.40 24.13 8.87
N GLU A 197 42.10 23.09 9.33
CA GLU A 197 41.72 21.69 9.14
C GLU A 197 40.56 21.26 10.06
N LEU A 198 39.63 20.48 9.50
CA LEU A 198 38.98 19.35 10.20
C LEU A 198 39.08 18.13 9.25
N PRO A 199 39.42 16.92 9.73
CA PRO A 199 39.84 15.83 8.86
C PRO A 199 38.62 15.07 8.29
N GLY A 200 38.05 15.60 7.21
CA GLY A 200 37.33 14.75 6.26
C GLY A 200 38.37 13.90 5.54
N ARG A 201 38.55 12.63 5.94
CA ARG A 201 39.41 11.70 5.21
C ARG A 201 38.87 11.57 3.79
N CYS A 202 39.46 12.31 2.86
CA CYS A 202 39.20 12.20 1.44
C CYS A 202 39.61 10.78 1.01
N PRO A 203 38.68 9.95 0.50
CA PRO A 203 39.04 8.61 0.07
C PRO A 203 40.08 8.71 -1.04
N SER A 204 41.11 7.87 -0.94
CA SER A 204 42.17 7.81 -1.96
C SER A 204 41.55 7.50 -3.31
N LYS A 205 42.15 7.96 -4.42
CA LYS A 205 41.75 7.57 -5.79
C LYS A 205 41.56 6.06 -5.93
N ARG A 206 42.34 5.27 -5.19
CA ARG A 206 42.23 3.80 -5.17
C ARG A 206 40.97 3.31 -4.43
N GLU A 207 40.60 3.93 -3.31
CA GLU A 207 39.38 3.60 -2.55
C GLU A 207 38.12 3.96 -3.35
N VAL A 208 38.11 5.10 -4.04
CA VAL A 208 37.00 5.52 -4.91
C VAL A 208 36.81 4.56 -6.10
N LEU A 209 37.91 4.09 -6.71
CA LEU A 209 37.84 3.12 -7.80
C LEU A 209 37.33 1.75 -7.33
N VAL A 210 37.73 1.31 -6.13
CA VAL A 210 37.24 0.07 -5.53
C VAL A 210 35.74 0.18 -5.24
N GLN A 211 35.29 1.28 -4.63
CA GLN A 211 33.86 1.52 -4.39
C GLN A 211 33.06 1.58 -5.69
N HIS A 212 33.59 2.23 -6.73
CA HIS A 212 32.92 2.29 -8.03
C HIS A 212 32.85 0.92 -8.72
N HIS A 213 33.86 0.07 -8.52
CA HIS A 213 33.84 -1.30 -9.00
C HIS A 213 32.84 -2.17 -8.22
N GLU A 214 32.78 -2.00 -6.90
CA GLU A 214 31.81 -2.68 -6.03
C GLU A 214 30.37 -2.29 -6.38
N VAL A 215 30.10 -0.99 -6.60
CA VAL A 215 28.77 -0.51 -7.00
C VAL A 215 28.39 -1.01 -8.39
N ARG A 216 29.34 -1.10 -9.34
CA ARG A 216 29.08 -1.69 -10.65
C ARG A 216 28.72 -3.17 -10.52
N ARG A 217 29.50 -3.92 -9.75
CA ARG A 217 29.25 -5.33 -9.49
C ARG A 217 27.89 -5.55 -8.82
N LEU A 218 27.56 -4.76 -7.81
CA LEU A 218 26.25 -4.83 -7.14
C LEU A 218 25.09 -4.48 -8.08
N ARG A 219 25.27 -3.53 -9.00
CA ARG A 219 24.25 -3.22 -10.02
C ARG A 219 24.05 -4.38 -10.99
N ASP A 220 25.15 -5.02 -11.42
CA ASP A 220 25.09 -6.20 -12.27
C ASP A 220 24.44 -7.38 -11.53
N ASP A 221 24.75 -7.57 -10.24
CA ASP A 221 24.14 -8.60 -9.38
C ASP A 221 22.64 -8.36 -9.18
N VAL A 222 22.21 -7.11 -8.97
CA VAL A 222 20.79 -6.76 -8.87
C VAL A 222 20.06 -6.98 -10.18
N ALA A 223 20.67 -6.61 -11.32
CA ALA A 223 20.09 -6.87 -12.63
C ALA A 223 19.93 -8.38 -12.88
N ARG A 224 20.92 -9.18 -12.49
CA ARG A 224 20.84 -10.65 -12.56
C ARG A 224 19.75 -11.21 -11.65
N LEU A 225 19.66 -10.74 -10.40
CA LEU A 225 18.62 -11.16 -9.47
C LEU A 225 17.22 -10.75 -9.95
N GLN A 226 17.06 -9.57 -10.56
CA GLN A 226 15.80 -9.14 -11.16
C GLN A 226 15.39 -10.03 -12.33
N VAL A 227 16.34 -10.44 -13.19
CA VAL A 227 16.09 -11.39 -14.28
C VAL A 227 15.74 -12.78 -13.72
N CYS A 228 16.39 -13.23 -12.65
CA CYS A 228 16.02 -14.46 -11.95
C CYS A 228 14.62 -14.37 -11.34
N LEU A 229 14.28 -13.25 -10.70
CA LEU A 229 12.97 -13.05 -10.09
C LEU A 229 11.88 -12.97 -11.16
N SER A 230 12.12 -12.29 -12.28
CA SER A 230 11.18 -12.25 -13.40
C SER A 230 11.00 -13.64 -14.03
N ALA A 231 12.07 -14.42 -14.17
CA ALA A 231 11.99 -15.80 -14.63
C ALA A 231 11.22 -16.70 -13.64
N CYS A 232 11.34 -16.46 -12.33
CA CYS A 232 10.55 -17.17 -11.31
C CYS A 232 9.07 -16.74 -11.29
N LEU A 233 8.76 -15.50 -11.63
CA LEU A 233 7.40 -14.96 -11.66
C LEU A 233 6.66 -15.28 -12.97
N GLU A 234 7.37 -15.57 -14.07
CA GLU A 234 6.79 -16.03 -15.33
C GLU A 234 6.37 -17.52 -15.33
N PHE A 235 6.64 -18.27 -14.26
CA PHE A 235 6.10 -19.64 -14.06
C PHE A 235 5.20 -19.75 -12.81
N PRO A 236 3.95 -19.23 -12.82
CA PRO A 236 2.99 -19.50 -11.74
C PRO A 236 2.30 -20.87 -11.86
N SER A 237 2.79 -21.82 -12.65
CA SER A 237 2.06 -23.07 -12.91
C SER A 237 2.96 -24.30 -12.95
N LEU A 238 3.59 -24.63 -11.82
CA LEU A 238 4.04 -26.00 -11.58
C LEU A 238 3.83 -26.49 -10.13
N HIS A 239 2.93 -25.84 -9.38
CA HIS A 239 2.54 -26.29 -8.04
C HIS A 239 1.05 -26.68 -7.90
N MET A 240 0.34 -26.84 -9.02
CA MET A 240 -1.07 -27.29 -9.05
C MET A 240 -1.28 -28.67 -9.71
N TYR A 241 -0.22 -29.47 -9.91
CA TYR A 241 -0.36 -30.88 -10.33
C TYR A 241 0.56 -31.83 -9.55
N THR A 242 0.55 -31.72 -8.22
CA THR A 242 0.93 -32.83 -7.34
C THR A 242 -0.27 -33.21 -6.48
N ASN A 243 -1.40 -33.54 -7.11
CA ASN A 243 -2.50 -34.24 -6.45
C ASN A 243 -3.37 -35.11 -7.37
N PHE A 244 -2.92 -35.38 -8.60
CA PHE A 244 -3.45 -36.48 -9.41
C PHE A 244 -2.27 -37.16 -10.12
N GLY A 245 -2.00 -38.41 -9.74
CA GLY A 245 -0.81 -39.18 -10.14
C GLY A 245 -0.76 -39.52 -11.62
N GLY A 246 -0.31 -38.57 -12.45
CA GLY A 246 0.13 -38.79 -13.82
C GLY A 246 1.65 -38.71 -13.92
N ALA A 247 2.27 -39.67 -14.60
CA ALA A 247 3.70 -39.65 -14.87
C ALA A 247 4.06 -38.47 -15.82
N PRO A 248 5.17 -37.76 -15.58
CA PRO A 248 5.56 -36.61 -16.39
C PRO A 248 5.97 -37.03 -17.81
N THR A 249 5.44 -36.34 -18.82
CA THR A 249 5.82 -36.50 -20.23
C THR A 249 7.15 -35.80 -20.53
N ASP A 250 7.95 -36.36 -21.44
CA ASP A 250 9.34 -35.99 -21.76
C ASP A 250 9.64 -34.48 -21.99
N ALA A 251 8.63 -33.67 -22.31
CA ALA A 251 8.76 -32.23 -22.48
C ALA A 251 9.01 -31.48 -21.16
N GLU A 252 8.42 -31.92 -20.04
CA GLU A 252 8.55 -31.26 -18.73
C GLU A 252 9.94 -31.48 -18.10
N THR A 253 10.52 -32.66 -18.34
CA THR A 253 11.90 -32.99 -17.96
C THR A 253 12.92 -32.17 -18.76
N TYR A 254 12.60 -31.81 -19.99
CA TYR A 254 13.48 -31.01 -20.86
C TYR A 254 13.56 -29.54 -20.44
N VAL A 255 12.45 -28.95 -19.99
CA VAL A 255 12.43 -27.56 -19.48
C VAL A 255 13.18 -27.48 -18.15
N CYS A 256 12.97 -28.45 -17.24
CA CYS A 256 13.65 -28.47 -15.95
C CYS A 256 15.17 -28.64 -16.09
N SER A 257 15.62 -29.51 -17.01
CA SER A 257 17.05 -29.68 -17.28
C SER A 257 17.69 -28.47 -17.97
N THR A 258 16.98 -27.77 -18.85
CA THR A 258 17.49 -26.56 -19.53
C THR A 258 17.65 -25.39 -18.55
N VAL A 259 16.68 -25.21 -17.64
CA VAL A 259 16.74 -24.17 -16.60
C VAL A 259 17.82 -24.50 -15.56
N GLN A 260 17.99 -25.76 -15.20
CA GLN A 260 19.07 -26.19 -14.29
C GLN A 260 20.46 -25.95 -14.89
N VAL A 261 20.66 -26.24 -16.18
CA VAL A 261 21.93 -26.00 -16.89
C VAL A 261 22.22 -24.51 -17.02
N GLN A 262 21.22 -23.67 -17.27
CA GLN A 262 21.40 -22.21 -17.30
C GLN A 262 21.72 -21.62 -15.92
N CYS A 263 21.11 -22.14 -14.85
CA CYS A 263 21.45 -21.74 -13.48
C CYS A 263 22.86 -22.18 -13.05
N SER A 264 23.30 -23.38 -13.44
CA SER A 264 24.66 -23.86 -13.14
C SER A 264 25.75 -23.12 -13.94
N ALA A 265 25.47 -22.71 -15.18
CA ALA A 265 26.40 -21.91 -15.99
C ALA A 265 26.58 -20.47 -15.48
N LEU A 266 25.67 -19.98 -14.64
CA LEU A 266 25.71 -18.64 -14.03
C LEU A 266 26.33 -18.61 -12.62
N GLN A 267 26.71 -19.78 -12.08
CA GLN A 267 27.37 -19.96 -10.78
C GLN A 267 28.86 -20.32 -10.89
N ALA A 268 29.39 -20.46 -12.11
CA ALA A 268 30.82 -20.64 -12.41
C ALA A 268 31.40 -19.37 -13.03
#